data_AF-A0A9C9W3Q5-F1
#
_entry.id   AF-A0A9C9W3Q5-F1
#
_cell.length_a   1.000
_cell.length_b   1.000
_cell.length_c   1.000
_cell.angle_alpha   90.00
_cell.angle_beta   90.00
_cell.angle_gamma   90.00
#
_symmetry.space_group_name_H-M   'P 1'
#
loop_
_entity.id
_entity.type
_entity.pdbx_description
1 polymer ?
#
loop_
_entity_poly.entity_id
_entity_poly.type
_entity_poly.pdbx_seq_one_letter_code
_entity_poly.pdbx_strand_id
1 'polypeptide(L)'
;ATESSRWRYTPDGIRVLEYRSLKPGGDADDNEHLVFDWQHHRVKNVSPLDPWSMELPAGTLDKMVMQLAMLFDLRNGKKVFEYRVPRQDRIKTYHWALVGEDVTELDDLGSFRTLKLMRTDDRKDQSLVWSAPDLNYFPVHFQKKKKSGLKIDLILRKLEFIDPESQTADPAARSSGKDNDQDRISHGNTRKNTENYQGDHSAR
;
A
#
# COMPACT_ATOMS: atom_id res chain seq x y z
N ALA A 1 -10.56 -9.87 -11.10
CA ALA A 1 -11.16 -8.71 -10.41
C ALA A 1 -10.09 -7.63 -10.32
N THR A 2 -10.48 -6.37 -10.39
CA THR A 2 -9.59 -5.22 -10.22
C THR A 2 -10.15 -4.31 -9.13
N GLU A 3 -9.27 -3.76 -8.31
CA GLU A 3 -9.62 -2.75 -7.31
C GLU A 3 -8.66 -1.57 -7.46
N SER A 4 -9.14 -0.35 -7.22
CA SER A 4 -8.34 0.86 -7.27
C SER A 4 -8.86 1.90 -6.28
N SER A 5 -7.97 2.70 -5.72
CA SER A 5 -8.32 3.86 -4.92
C SER A 5 -7.47 5.05 -5.32
N ARG A 6 -8.12 6.21 -5.39
CA ARG A 6 -7.49 7.52 -5.48
C ARG A 6 -7.64 8.18 -4.12
N TRP A 7 -6.53 8.64 -3.58
CA TRP A 7 -6.46 9.28 -2.27
C TRP A 7 -5.38 10.36 -2.30
N ARG A 8 -5.38 11.21 -1.26
CA ARG A 8 -4.33 12.21 -1.04
C ARG A 8 -3.93 12.25 0.42
N TYR A 9 -2.69 12.63 0.68
CA TYR A 9 -2.24 12.94 2.02
C TYR A 9 -2.52 14.42 2.33
N THR A 10 -3.06 14.70 3.52
CA THR A 10 -3.34 16.05 4.01
C THR A 10 -2.74 16.21 5.41
N PRO A 11 -2.62 17.44 5.95
CA PRO A 11 -2.16 17.62 7.34
C PRO A 11 -3.00 16.85 8.37
N ASP A 12 -4.29 16.60 8.08
CA ASP A 12 -5.20 15.84 8.95
C ASP A 12 -5.16 14.33 8.70
N GLY A 13 -4.27 13.85 7.82
CA GLY A 13 -4.15 12.44 7.42
C GLY A 13 -4.64 12.15 6.00
N ILE A 14 -4.87 10.86 5.73
CA ILE A 14 -5.27 10.38 4.39
C ILE A 14 -6.73 10.74 4.13
N ARG A 15 -7.00 11.31 2.94
CA ARG A 15 -8.36 11.52 2.43
C ARG A 15 -8.55 10.72 1.16
N VAL A 16 -9.47 9.76 1.20
CA VAL A 16 -9.91 9.00 0.02
C VAL A 16 -10.74 9.91 -0.88
N LEU A 17 -10.57 9.82 -2.19
CA LEU A 17 -11.34 10.59 -3.16
C LEU A 17 -12.33 9.67 -3.90
N GLU A 18 -11.85 8.50 -4.30
CA GLU A 18 -12.61 7.56 -5.11
C GLU A 18 -12.08 6.15 -4.90
N TYR A 19 -12.98 5.18 -4.81
CA TYR A 19 -12.66 3.76 -4.77
C TYR A 19 -13.49 3.01 -5.81
N ARG A 20 -12.89 2.06 -6.53
CA ARG A 20 -13.59 1.22 -7.52
C ARG A 20 -13.20 -0.24 -7.37
N SER A 21 -14.19 -1.12 -7.39
CA SER A 21 -14.08 -2.57 -7.50
C SER A 21 -14.76 -3.02 -8.79
N LEU A 22 -14.14 -3.91 -9.55
CA LEU A 22 -14.76 -4.55 -10.70
C LEU A 22 -14.42 -6.03 -10.74
N LYS A 23 -15.45 -6.87 -10.74
CA LYS A 23 -15.34 -8.31 -10.92
C LYS A 23 -16.45 -8.76 -11.88
N PRO A 24 -16.10 -9.02 -13.15
CA PRO A 24 -17.05 -9.54 -14.13
C PRO A 24 -17.76 -10.79 -13.60
N GLY A 25 -19.09 -10.81 -13.69
CA GLY A 25 -19.93 -11.89 -13.15
C GLY A 25 -20.10 -11.90 -11.62
N GLY A 26 -19.53 -10.93 -10.91
CA GLY A 26 -19.77 -10.70 -9.48
C GLY A 26 -21.09 -9.99 -9.20
N ASP A 27 -21.48 -9.95 -7.93
CA ASP A 27 -22.66 -9.23 -7.46
C ASP A 27 -22.37 -7.72 -7.25
N ALA A 28 -23.29 -7.01 -6.59
CA ALA A 28 -23.13 -5.58 -6.31
C ALA A 28 -21.96 -5.28 -5.34
N ASP A 29 -21.76 -6.13 -4.32
CA ASP A 29 -20.68 -6.02 -3.34
C ASP A 29 -19.29 -6.21 -4.00
N ASP A 30 -19.24 -7.02 -5.06
CA ASP A 30 -18.05 -7.23 -5.87
C ASP A 30 -17.75 -6.03 -6.83
N ASN A 31 -18.74 -5.17 -7.09
CA ASN A 31 -18.74 -4.14 -8.15
C ASN A 31 -19.16 -2.75 -7.64
N GLU A 32 -18.41 -2.21 -6.69
CA GLU A 32 -18.63 -0.91 -6.06
C GLU A 32 -17.90 0.24 -6.80
N HIS A 33 -18.51 1.43 -6.80
CA HIS A 33 -17.85 2.68 -7.19
C HIS A 33 -18.17 3.77 -6.18
N LEU A 34 -17.26 3.98 -5.24
CA LEU A 34 -17.43 4.92 -4.14
C LEU A 34 -16.80 6.27 -4.45
N VAL A 35 -17.54 7.35 -4.21
CA VAL A 35 -17.06 8.74 -4.31
C VAL A 35 -17.15 9.41 -2.95
N PHE A 36 -16.05 9.98 -2.48
CA PHE A 36 -15.90 10.60 -1.16
C PHE A 36 -15.91 12.12 -1.30
N ASP A 37 -17.05 12.73 -1.00
CA ASP A 37 -17.26 14.17 -1.04
C ASP A 37 -17.03 14.77 0.35
N TRP A 38 -15.78 15.18 0.59
CA TRP A 38 -15.40 15.82 1.85
C TRP A 38 -15.93 17.24 2.02
N GLN A 39 -16.37 17.89 0.94
CA GLN A 39 -16.94 19.24 1.02
C GLN A 39 -18.37 19.18 1.56
N HIS A 40 -19.14 18.19 1.11
CA HIS A 40 -20.52 17.98 1.54
C HIS A 40 -20.68 16.91 2.62
N HIS A 41 -19.57 16.35 3.13
CA HIS A 41 -19.55 15.27 4.12
C HIS A 41 -20.40 14.05 3.72
N ARG A 42 -20.29 13.61 2.47
CA ARG A 42 -21.03 12.46 1.94
C ARG A 42 -20.13 11.46 1.24
N VAL A 43 -20.44 10.18 1.42
CA VAL A 43 -19.91 9.10 0.57
C VAL A 43 -21.07 8.43 -0.17
N LYS A 44 -20.85 8.14 -1.45
CA LYS A 44 -21.88 7.56 -2.32
C LYS A 44 -21.33 6.39 -3.09
N ASN A 45 -22.09 5.31 -3.21
CA ASN A 45 -21.89 4.34 -4.27
C ASN A 45 -22.67 4.80 -5.50
N VAL A 46 -21.95 5.09 -6.58
CA VAL A 46 -22.52 5.49 -7.87
C VAL A 46 -22.60 4.32 -8.86
N SER A 47 -22.31 3.10 -8.39
CA SER A 47 -22.52 1.87 -9.17
C SER A 47 -24.01 1.67 -9.47
N PRO A 48 -24.40 1.34 -10.72
CA PRO A 48 -25.79 1.14 -11.07
C PRO A 48 -26.40 -0.13 -10.43
N LEU A 49 -25.57 -1.06 -9.95
CA LEU A 49 -26.03 -2.30 -9.33
C LEU A 49 -26.61 -2.09 -7.92
N ASP A 50 -26.12 -1.08 -7.20
CA ASP A 50 -26.53 -0.80 -5.81
C ASP A 50 -26.19 0.66 -5.42
N PRO A 51 -26.98 1.64 -5.88
CA PRO A 51 -26.72 3.04 -5.58
C PRO A 51 -27.14 3.39 -4.15
N TRP A 52 -26.25 4.04 -3.39
CA TRP A 52 -26.53 4.52 -2.04
C TRP A 52 -25.71 5.75 -1.66
N SER A 53 -26.11 6.43 -0.59
CA SER A 53 -25.47 7.65 -0.08
C SER A 53 -25.63 7.73 1.44
N MET A 54 -24.56 8.08 2.15
CA MET A 54 -24.60 8.28 3.61
C MET A 54 -23.62 9.36 4.05
N GLU A 55 -23.73 9.75 5.32
CA GLU A 55 -22.81 10.67 5.97
C GLU A 55 -21.37 10.13 5.94
N LEU A 56 -20.41 11.03 5.80
CA LEU A 56 -18.97 10.74 5.75
C LEU A 56 -18.28 11.29 7.01
N PRO A 57 -18.16 10.48 8.08
CA PRO A 57 -17.38 10.84 9.25
C PRO A 57 -15.91 11.12 8.89
N ALA A 58 -15.28 12.02 9.64
CA ALA A 58 -13.85 12.29 9.50
C ALA A 58 -13.01 11.00 9.67
N GLY A 59 -11.95 10.90 8.88
CA GLY A 59 -11.03 9.75 8.89
C GLY A 59 -11.59 8.46 8.27
N THR A 60 -12.75 8.51 7.63
CA THR A 60 -13.29 7.35 6.88
C THR A 60 -12.40 7.04 5.68
N LEU A 61 -12.09 5.75 5.50
CA LEU A 61 -11.24 5.20 4.45
C LEU A 61 -12.02 4.20 3.60
N ASP A 62 -11.53 3.88 2.41
CA ASP A 62 -11.97 2.68 1.68
C ASP A 62 -11.16 1.45 2.14
N LYS A 63 -11.60 0.27 1.69
CA LYS A 63 -11.02 -1.01 2.11
C LYS A 63 -9.55 -1.21 1.69
N MET A 64 -9.11 -0.58 0.60
CA MET A 64 -7.74 -0.64 0.09
C MET A 64 -6.86 0.36 0.84
N VAL A 65 -7.33 1.59 1.01
CA VAL A 65 -6.59 2.64 1.75
C VAL A 65 -6.49 2.32 3.24
N MET A 66 -7.44 1.57 3.81
CA MET A 66 -7.31 1.00 5.16
C MET A 66 -6.02 0.18 5.33
N GLN A 67 -5.61 -0.61 4.33
CA GLN A 67 -4.37 -1.41 4.40
C GLN A 67 -3.14 -0.51 4.42
N LEU A 68 -3.17 0.58 3.65
CA LEU A 68 -2.11 1.58 3.64
C LEU A 68 -2.03 2.36 4.96
N ALA A 69 -3.18 2.74 5.53
CA ALA A 69 -3.23 3.38 6.83
C ALA A 69 -2.65 2.47 7.93
N MET A 70 -2.97 1.17 7.87
CA MET A 70 -2.42 0.15 8.76
C MET A 70 -0.89 0.04 8.66
N LEU A 71 -0.34 0.07 7.45
CA LEU A 71 1.11 0.13 7.23
C LEU A 71 1.73 1.34 7.94
N PHE A 72 1.20 2.55 7.70
CA PHE A 72 1.75 3.76 8.32
C PHE A 72 1.64 3.74 9.84
N ASP A 73 0.52 3.27 10.36
CA ASP A 73 0.32 3.17 11.81
C ASP A 73 1.26 2.15 12.45
N LEU A 74 1.51 1.01 11.79
CA LEU A 74 2.52 0.05 12.23
C LEU A 74 3.92 0.64 12.22
N ARG A 75 4.28 1.36 11.15
CA ARG A 75 5.57 2.06 11.04
C ARG A 75 5.76 3.07 12.17
N ASN A 76 4.67 3.71 12.61
CA ASN A 76 4.66 4.64 13.74
C ASN A 76 4.60 3.94 15.12
N GLY A 77 4.72 2.61 15.17
CA GLY A 77 4.76 1.84 16.40
C GLY A 77 3.40 1.60 17.07
N LYS A 78 2.28 1.91 16.39
CA LYS A 78 0.95 1.60 16.94
C LYS A 78 0.75 0.08 17.04
N LYS A 79 -0.02 -0.33 18.06
CA LYS A 79 -0.36 -1.74 18.33
C LYS A 79 -1.86 -2.02 18.31
N VAL A 80 -2.68 -0.98 18.38
CA VAL A 80 -4.15 -1.05 18.31
C VAL A 80 -4.60 -0.05 17.27
N PHE A 81 -5.58 -0.45 16.46
CA PHE A 81 -5.99 0.29 15.29
C PHE A 81 -7.50 0.30 15.15
N GLU A 82 -8.05 1.43 14.70
CA GLU A 82 -9.46 1.62 14.42
C GLU A 82 -9.62 2.29 13.05
N TYR A 83 -10.42 1.68 12.16
CA TYR A 83 -10.66 2.23 10.82
C TYR A 83 -12.15 2.21 10.47
N ARG A 84 -12.65 3.34 9.98
CA ARG A 84 -14.03 3.48 9.49
C ARG A 84 -14.05 3.25 7.98
N VAL A 85 -14.87 2.30 7.53
CA VAL A 85 -15.00 1.97 6.11
C VAL A 85 -16.46 1.91 5.71
N PRO A 86 -16.88 2.59 4.63
CA PRO A 86 -18.23 2.52 4.11
C PRO A 86 -18.60 1.10 3.65
N ARG A 87 -19.84 0.71 3.93
CA ARG A 87 -20.52 -0.47 3.40
C ARG A 87 -21.94 -0.07 3.04
N GLN A 88 -22.62 -0.84 2.21
CA GLN A 88 -23.97 -0.54 1.71
C GLN A 88 -24.94 0.03 2.77
N ASP A 89 -24.94 -0.53 3.98
CA ASP A 89 -25.89 -0.18 5.05
C ASP A 89 -25.37 0.83 6.08
N ARG A 90 -24.05 1.00 6.21
CA ARG A 90 -23.43 1.77 7.30
C ARG A 90 -21.95 2.05 7.07
N ILE A 91 -21.42 2.99 7.85
CA ILE A 91 -19.99 3.06 8.12
C ILE A 91 -19.64 1.99 9.15
N LYS A 92 -18.78 1.04 8.76
CA LYS A 92 -18.30 -0.02 9.65
C LYS A 92 -16.96 0.35 10.26
N THR A 93 -16.86 0.26 11.58
CA THR A 93 -15.59 0.43 12.30
C THR A 93 -14.90 -0.92 12.50
N TYR A 94 -13.74 -1.09 11.88
CA TYR A 94 -12.87 -2.24 12.03
C TYR A 94 -11.88 -2.01 13.16
N HIS A 95 -11.75 -2.96 14.08
CA HIS A 95 -10.78 -2.91 15.16
C HIS A 95 -9.72 -3.96 14.93
N TRP A 96 -8.46 -3.57 15.03
CA TRP A 96 -7.32 -4.47 14.85
C TRP A 96 -6.35 -4.33 16.02
N ALA A 97 -5.59 -5.39 16.26
CA ALA A 97 -4.47 -5.38 17.20
C ALA A 97 -3.27 -6.13 16.61
N LEU A 98 -2.07 -5.67 16.95
CA LEU A 98 -0.84 -6.44 16.79
C LEU A 98 -0.87 -7.59 17.81
N VAL A 99 -0.78 -8.82 17.32
CA VAL A 99 -0.94 -10.04 18.13
C VAL A 99 0.34 -10.87 18.23
N GLY A 100 1.39 -10.51 17.51
CA GLY A 100 2.68 -11.17 17.60
C GLY A 100 3.58 -10.90 16.42
N GLU A 101 4.69 -11.63 16.40
CA GLU A 101 5.63 -11.70 15.29
C GLU A 101 5.64 -13.14 14.73
N ASP A 102 5.97 -13.28 13.46
CA ASP A 102 6.01 -14.55 12.75
C ASP A 102 7.15 -14.54 11.71
N VAL A 103 7.40 -15.68 11.09
CA VAL A 103 8.19 -15.75 9.85
C VAL A 103 7.24 -16.15 8.73
N THR A 104 7.16 -15.32 7.70
CA THR A 104 6.35 -15.61 6.51
C THR A 104 7.27 -15.96 5.35
N GLU A 105 7.11 -17.18 4.84
CA GLU A 105 7.78 -17.60 3.61
C GLU A 105 6.97 -17.14 2.40
N LEU A 106 7.61 -16.43 1.48
CA LEU A 106 7.05 -15.99 0.22
C LEU A 106 7.83 -16.68 -0.90
N ASP A 107 7.18 -17.59 -1.62
CA ASP A 107 7.78 -18.50 -2.62
C ASP A 107 9.02 -17.91 -3.34
N ASP A 108 8.84 -16.86 -4.14
CA ASP A 108 9.89 -16.28 -4.99
C ASP A 108 10.61 -15.08 -4.35
N LEU A 109 10.21 -14.67 -3.14
CA LEU A 109 10.72 -13.47 -2.47
C LEU A 109 11.55 -13.78 -1.21
N GLY A 110 11.52 -15.04 -0.75
CA GLY A 110 12.23 -15.49 0.45
C GLY A 110 11.40 -15.37 1.73
N SER A 111 12.07 -15.53 2.88
CA SER A 111 11.44 -15.51 4.20
C SER A 111 11.63 -14.17 4.89
N PHE A 112 10.54 -13.63 5.43
CA PHE A 112 10.53 -12.33 6.09
C PHE A 112 10.08 -12.48 7.54
N ARG A 113 10.71 -11.74 8.45
CA ARG A 113 10.12 -11.47 9.76
C ARG A 113 8.88 -10.60 9.55
N THR A 114 7.76 -10.99 10.11
CA THR A 114 6.49 -10.28 9.95
C THR A 114 5.83 -9.96 11.27
N LEU A 115 5.12 -8.83 11.28
CA LEU A 115 4.23 -8.42 12.35
C LEU A 115 2.83 -8.91 12.02
N LYS A 116 2.22 -9.68 12.91
CA LYS A 116 0.91 -10.29 12.73
C LYS A 116 -0.16 -9.45 13.39
N LEU A 117 -1.15 -9.03 12.61
CA LEU A 117 -2.31 -8.28 13.07
C LEU A 117 -3.57 -9.13 12.96
N MET A 118 -4.49 -8.95 13.90
CA MET A 118 -5.77 -9.63 13.92
C MET A 118 -6.91 -8.64 14.10
N ARG A 119 -8.00 -8.86 13.36
CA ARG A 119 -9.25 -8.14 13.57
C ARG A 119 -9.93 -8.62 14.85
N THR A 120 -10.31 -7.70 15.73
CA THR A 120 -10.80 -8.00 17.09
C THR A 120 -12.30 -7.77 17.30
N ASP A 121 -12.97 -7.07 16.38
CA ASP A 121 -14.42 -6.79 16.44
C ASP A 121 -15.31 -7.87 15.82
N ASP A 122 -14.73 -8.97 15.33
CA ASP A 122 -15.45 -10.06 14.68
C ASP A 122 -15.19 -11.39 15.40
N ARG A 123 -16.24 -11.98 15.96
CA ARG A 123 -16.16 -13.28 16.66
C ARG A 123 -16.46 -14.47 15.74
N LYS A 124 -17.00 -14.22 14.54
CA LYS A 124 -17.43 -15.27 13.60
C LYS A 124 -16.38 -15.54 12.53
N ASP A 125 -15.83 -14.47 11.98
CA ASP A 125 -14.80 -14.51 10.95
C ASP A 125 -13.45 -14.09 11.54
N GLN A 126 -12.40 -14.83 11.25
CA GLN A 126 -11.04 -14.44 11.61
C GLN A 126 -10.38 -13.75 10.41
N SER A 127 -9.86 -12.55 10.61
CA SER A 127 -9.04 -11.84 9.61
C SER A 127 -7.67 -11.54 10.18
N LEU A 128 -6.63 -11.92 9.44
CA LEU A 128 -5.22 -11.77 9.81
C LEU A 128 -4.46 -11.08 8.68
N VAL A 129 -3.53 -10.22 9.06
CA VAL A 129 -2.58 -9.56 8.15
C VAL A 129 -1.18 -9.78 8.71
N TRP A 130 -0.23 -10.16 7.87
CA TRP A 130 1.19 -10.18 8.20
C TRP A 130 1.87 -9.08 7.39
N SER A 131 2.57 -8.19 8.08
CA SER A 131 3.30 -7.07 7.47
C SER A 131 4.79 -7.22 7.71
N ALA A 132 5.62 -7.05 6.68
CA ALA A 132 7.07 -7.23 6.77
C ALA A 132 7.78 -5.88 6.99
N PRO A 133 8.41 -5.63 8.16
CA PRO A 133 9.12 -4.38 8.40
C PRO A 133 10.23 -4.09 7.39
N ASP A 134 10.92 -5.15 6.94
CA ASP A 134 12.00 -5.06 5.93
C ASP A 134 11.49 -4.63 4.55
N LEU A 135 10.19 -4.78 4.29
CA LEU A 135 9.50 -4.27 3.10
C LEU A 135 8.73 -2.98 3.41
N ASN A 136 9.29 -2.12 4.26
CA ASN A 136 8.65 -0.87 4.70
C ASN A 136 7.25 -1.10 5.32
N TYR A 137 7.11 -2.17 6.12
CA TYR A 137 5.85 -2.58 6.76
C TYR A 137 4.74 -2.98 5.78
N PHE A 138 5.07 -3.30 4.53
CA PHE A 138 4.08 -3.70 3.53
C PHE A 138 3.37 -5.01 3.94
N PRO A 139 2.04 -5.11 3.77
CA PRO A 139 1.31 -6.37 3.98
C PRO A 139 1.76 -7.44 2.97
N VAL A 140 2.29 -8.55 3.46
CA VAL A 140 2.79 -9.65 2.61
C VAL A 140 1.87 -10.86 2.57
N HIS A 141 0.98 -11.00 3.56
CA HIS A 141 0.00 -12.08 3.61
C HIS A 141 -1.28 -11.58 4.26
N PHE A 142 -2.42 -11.88 3.65
CA PHE A 142 -3.73 -11.68 4.22
C PHE A 142 -4.50 -12.99 4.24
N GLN A 143 -5.14 -13.28 5.37
CA GLN A 143 -5.98 -14.45 5.52
C GLN A 143 -7.32 -14.06 6.13
N LYS A 144 -8.40 -14.54 5.52
CA LYS A 144 -9.75 -14.50 6.10
C LYS A 144 -10.33 -15.90 6.16
N LYS A 145 -10.70 -16.35 7.35
CA LYS A 145 -11.42 -17.62 7.60
C LYS A 145 -12.84 -17.30 8.03
N LYS A 146 -13.83 -17.75 7.26
CA LYS A 146 -15.25 -17.67 7.64
C LYS A 146 -15.69 -18.95 8.35
N LYS A 147 -16.68 -18.85 9.25
CA LYS A 147 -17.30 -20.03 9.88
C LYS A 147 -17.90 -21.01 8.86
N SER A 148 -18.31 -20.53 7.69
CA SER A 148 -18.83 -21.36 6.59
C SER A 148 -17.78 -22.23 5.90
N GLY A 149 -16.51 -22.15 6.31
CA GLY A 149 -15.40 -22.88 5.68
C GLY A 149 -14.75 -22.13 4.50
N LEU A 150 -15.35 -21.05 4.00
CA LEU A 150 -14.73 -20.22 2.97
C LEU A 150 -13.48 -19.54 3.53
N LYS A 151 -12.34 -19.78 2.86
CA LYS A 151 -11.05 -19.16 3.15
C LYS A 151 -10.64 -18.26 2.00
N ILE A 152 -10.26 -17.03 2.31
CA ILE A 152 -9.49 -16.15 1.41
C ILE A 152 -8.06 -16.15 1.93
N ASP A 153 -7.10 -16.34 1.04
CA ASP A 153 -5.66 -16.36 1.33
C ASP A 153 -4.97 -15.61 0.20
N LEU A 154 -4.37 -14.47 0.51
CA LEU A 154 -3.68 -13.61 -0.45
C LEU A 154 -2.22 -13.49 -0.02
N ILE A 155 -1.30 -13.91 -0.88
CA ILE A 155 0.14 -13.88 -0.62
C ILE A 155 0.79 -12.95 -1.64
N LEU A 156 1.72 -12.12 -1.18
CA LEU A 156 2.51 -11.25 -2.04
C LEU A 156 3.35 -12.08 -3.01
N ARG A 157 3.13 -11.85 -4.30
CA ARG A 157 3.92 -12.48 -5.38
C ARG A 157 5.05 -11.59 -5.90
N LYS A 158 4.81 -10.28 -5.94
CA LYS A 158 5.74 -9.30 -6.51
C LYS A 158 5.50 -7.94 -5.88
N LEU A 159 6.57 -7.22 -5.58
CA LEU A 159 6.53 -5.85 -5.09
C LEU A 159 7.58 -5.03 -5.84
N GLU A 160 7.15 -3.93 -6.45
CA GLU A 160 8.01 -2.98 -7.15
C GLU A 160 7.77 -1.59 -6.57
N PHE A 161 8.83 -0.97 -6.06
CA PHE A 161 8.80 0.44 -5.69
C PHE A 161 9.15 1.26 -6.93
N ILE A 162 8.30 2.22 -7.27
CA ILE A 162 8.53 3.11 -8.41
C ILE A 162 9.12 4.41 -7.85
N ASP A 163 10.39 4.65 -8.13
CA ASP A 163 11.04 5.89 -7.72
C ASP A 163 10.48 7.07 -8.54
N PRO A 164 10.04 8.17 -7.90
CA PRO A 164 9.50 9.32 -8.62
C PRO A 164 10.49 9.92 -9.63
N GLU A 165 11.79 9.86 -9.32
CA GLU A 165 12.87 10.36 -10.17
C GLU A 165 13.12 9.48 -11.41
N SER A 166 12.70 8.21 -11.37
CA SER A 166 12.82 7.30 -12.52
C SER A 166 11.79 7.56 -13.63
N GLN A 167 10.82 8.47 -13.39
CA GLN A 167 9.78 8.86 -14.35
C GLN A 167 10.07 10.16 -15.11
N THR A 168 11.08 10.94 -14.72
CA THR A 168 11.46 12.19 -15.42
C THR A 168 12.49 12.01 -16.54
N ALA A 169 12.93 10.77 -16.81
CA ALA A 169 13.80 10.48 -17.94
C ALA A 169 12.96 10.42 -19.23
N ASP A 170 12.96 11.53 -19.97
CA ASP A 170 12.37 11.68 -21.29
C ASP A 170 12.69 10.46 -22.21
N PRO A 171 11.68 9.73 -22.74
CA PRO A 171 11.91 8.62 -23.66
C PRO A 171 12.67 9.02 -24.93
N ALA A 172 12.67 10.31 -25.29
CA ALA A 172 13.35 10.83 -26.47
C ALA A 172 14.88 10.82 -26.38
N ALA A 173 15.46 10.75 -25.18
CA ALA A 173 16.92 10.74 -25.01
C ALA A 173 17.56 9.35 -25.26
N ARG A 174 16.77 8.29 -25.45
CA ARG A 174 17.28 6.92 -25.69
C ARG A 174 17.49 6.56 -27.16
N SER A 175 17.12 7.43 -28.12
CA SER A 175 17.23 7.12 -29.56
C SER A 175 18.23 7.98 -30.35
N SER A 176 19.10 8.76 -29.71
CA SER A 176 20.15 9.52 -30.41
C SER A 176 21.53 9.16 -29.86
N GLY A 177 22.12 8.08 -30.36
CA GLY A 177 23.46 7.67 -29.95
C GLY A 177 23.91 6.31 -30.46
N LYS A 178 23.61 5.98 -31.73
CA LYS A 178 24.31 4.94 -32.48
C LYS A 178 24.58 5.46 -33.89
N ASP A 179 25.73 6.10 -34.07
CA ASP A 179 26.61 5.84 -35.20
C ASP A 179 27.95 6.60 -35.07
N ASN A 180 29.02 5.89 -35.42
CA ASN A 180 30.42 6.30 -35.65
C ASN A 180 31.23 6.64 -34.38
N ASP A 181 32.37 6.03 -34.08
CA ASP A 181 33.46 5.71 -35.01
C ASP A 181 34.33 4.57 -34.44
N GLN A 182 34.73 3.64 -35.31
CA GLN A 182 35.89 2.78 -35.10
C GLN A 182 37.14 3.62 -35.39
N ASP A 183 38.07 3.74 -34.46
CA ASP A 183 39.53 3.53 -34.68
C ASP A 183 40.42 4.19 -33.61
N ARG A 184 41.58 3.53 -33.39
CA ARG A 184 42.83 3.99 -32.74
C ARG A 184 43.03 3.83 -31.22
N ILE A 185 43.53 2.64 -30.86
CA ILE A 185 44.93 2.37 -30.45
C ILE A 185 45.67 3.43 -29.58
N SER A 186 45.87 3.05 -28.31
CA SER A 186 47.05 3.25 -27.41
C SER A 186 47.65 4.64 -27.13
N HIS A 187 47.81 4.99 -25.85
CA HIS A 187 49.10 5.14 -25.13
C HIS A 187 48.90 5.81 -23.75
N GLY A 188 49.42 5.17 -22.71
CA GLY A 188 50.36 5.76 -21.76
C GLY A 188 49.97 6.93 -20.82
N ASN A 189 50.17 6.65 -19.54
CA ASN A 189 50.91 7.48 -18.56
C ASN A 189 50.14 8.31 -17.50
N THR A 190 50.04 7.72 -16.30
CA THR A 190 50.62 8.17 -15.01
C THR A 190 50.32 9.57 -14.42
N ARG A 191 49.80 9.54 -13.17
CA ARG A 191 50.24 10.23 -11.90
C ARG A 191 49.01 10.66 -11.08
N LYS A 192 48.76 10.03 -9.92
CA LYS A 192 49.16 10.45 -8.55
C LYS A 192 48.58 11.80 -8.09
N ASN A 193 47.68 11.75 -7.09
CA ASN A 193 47.75 12.40 -5.76
C ASN A 193 46.35 12.24 -5.08
N THR A 194 46.17 11.44 -4.03
CA THR A 194 46.29 11.81 -2.59
C THR A 194 45.72 13.18 -2.24
N GLU A 195 44.62 13.25 -1.49
CA GLU A 195 44.65 13.60 -0.06
C GLU A 195 43.27 13.49 0.62
N ASN A 196 43.34 13.03 1.88
CA ASN A 196 42.29 12.92 2.88
C ASN A 196 41.66 14.27 3.23
N TYR A 197 40.39 14.25 3.67
CA TYR A 197 39.94 15.14 4.74
C TYR A 197 38.88 14.44 5.62
N GLN A 198 39.32 14.06 6.83
CA GLN A 198 38.49 13.87 8.01
C GLN A 198 38.34 15.23 8.70
N GLY A 199 37.15 15.54 9.16
CA GLY A 199 36.87 16.73 9.97
C GLY A 199 35.71 16.44 10.91
N ASP A 200 36.06 15.90 12.07
CA ASP A 200 35.24 15.84 13.28
C ASP A 200 35.24 17.22 13.94
N HIS A 201 34.07 17.74 14.33
CA HIS A 201 33.98 18.72 15.41
C HIS A 201 32.67 18.59 16.17
N SER A 202 32.85 18.39 17.46
CA SER A 202 31.87 18.32 18.53
C SER A 202 31.56 19.70 19.14
N ALA A 203 30.50 19.69 19.95
CA ALA A 203 30.08 20.66 20.98
C ALA A 203 29.29 21.90 20.55
N ARG A 204 27.99 21.88 20.82
CA ARG A 204 27.39 22.43 22.06
C ARG A 204 26.01 21.84 22.31
#